data_AF-A0A844ZEE7-F1
#
_entry.id   AF-A0A844ZEE7-F1
#
_cell.length_a   1.000
_cell.length_b   1.000
_cell.length_c   1.000
_cell.angle_alpha   90.00
_cell.angle_beta   90.00
_cell.angle_gamma   90.00
#
_symmetry.space_group_name_H-M   'P 1'
#
loop_
_entity.id
_entity.type
_entity.pdbx_description
1 polymer ?
#
loop_
_entity_poly.entity_id
_entity_poly.type
_entity_poly.pdbx_seq_one_letter_code
_entity_poly.pdbx_strand_id
1 'polypeptide(L)'
;MDQGSHGHSANRRDPLFATVIIAGLVFVALVVWKLVPLPKVAALTAGLFCIARTGWFASCSRGVSLGIGVAAGAIFLLAPLGSVTAWQVTGAAFFLAAGWQLAAAMREPETGRMRLAAAGVALGAGSSLLPVLIPLAAAPILAFAVLRYLAGRRRLVASRRGAPVPGISLWEAVIWLGIVPVAIYVAAMTLLPNIVKS
;
A
#
# COMPACT_ATOMS: atom_id res chain seq x y z
N MET A 1 64.16 -8.51 21.93
CA MET A 1 63.16 -9.45 22.45
C MET A 1 62.98 -9.13 23.92
N ASP A 2 61.94 -8.37 24.25
CA ASP A 2 61.43 -8.30 25.62
C ASP A 2 59.94 -7.97 25.54
N GLN A 3 59.10 -8.99 25.75
CA GLN A 3 57.65 -8.85 25.82
C GLN A 3 57.29 -8.72 27.31
N GLY A 4 57.02 -7.49 27.74
CA GLY A 4 56.61 -7.17 29.11
C GLY A 4 55.28 -6.43 29.10
N SER A 5 54.22 -7.18 29.38
CA SER A 5 52.85 -6.73 29.60
C SER A 5 52.72 -5.59 30.61
N HIS A 6 52.30 -4.40 30.17
CA HIS A 6 51.68 -3.41 31.04
C HIS A 6 50.29 -3.08 30.51
N GLY A 7 49.31 -3.53 31.29
CA GLY A 7 47.90 -3.56 30.94
C GLY A 7 47.37 -2.20 30.49
N HIS A 8 46.58 -2.24 29.43
CA HIS A 8 45.52 -1.26 29.28
C HIS A 8 44.64 -1.39 30.51
N SER A 9 44.83 -0.49 31.47
CA SER A 9 43.92 -0.25 32.58
C SER A 9 42.58 0.17 31.99
N ALA A 10 41.80 -0.81 31.51
CA ALA A 10 40.40 -0.64 31.20
C ALA A 10 39.78 -0.09 32.48
N ASN A 11 39.31 1.15 32.40
CA ASN A 11 38.75 1.93 33.47
C ASN A 11 37.65 1.13 34.18
N ARG A 12 38.01 0.44 35.27
CA ARG A 12 37.17 -0.52 35.99
C ARG A 12 36.12 0.16 36.88
N ARG A 13 35.69 1.36 36.49
CA ARG A 13 34.68 2.19 37.16
C ARG A 13 33.73 2.84 36.18
N ASP A 14 33.56 2.29 34.98
CA ASP A 14 32.36 2.61 34.22
C ASP A 14 31.19 2.03 35.06
N PRO A 15 30.30 2.87 35.62
CA PRO A 15 29.27 2.38 36.50
C PRO A 15 28.41 1.41 35.70
N LEU A 16 28.48 0.12 36.02
CA LEU A 16 27.67 -0.94 35.42
C LEU A 16 26.19 -0.53 35.39
N PHE A 17 25.78 0.24 36.40
CA PHE A 17 24.49 0.90 36.51
C PHE A 17 24.17 1.84 35.33
N ALA A 18 25.08 2.74 34.95
CA ALA A 18 24.85 3.64 33.82
C ALA A 18 24.79 2.88 32.49
N THR A 19 25.60 1.83 32.33
CA THR A 19 25.57 0.99 31.11
C THR A 19 24.26 0.23 31.00
N VAL A 20 23.74 -0.32 32.10
CA VAL A 20 22.43 -0.99 32.14
C VAL A 20 21.29 0.00 31.91
N ILE A 21 21.38 1.22 32.44
CA ILE A 21 20.39 2.28 32.19
C ILE A 21 20.39 2.69 30.72
N ILE A 22 21.56 2.92 30.13
CA ILE A 22 21.68 3.29 28.72
C ILE A 22 21.21 2.14 27.82
N ALA A 23 21.59 0.90 28.13
CA ALA A 23 21.10 -0.28 27.41
C ALA A 23 19.58 -0.45 27.54
N GLY A 24 19.01 -0.19 28.72
CA GLY A 24 17.57 -0.18 28.97
C GLY A 24 16.84 0.93 28.21
N LEU A 25 17.39 2.14 28.18
CA LEU A 25 16.85 3.27 27.41
C LEU A 25 16.93 3.01 25.90
N VAL A 26 18.02 2.43 25.40
CA VAL A 26 18.16 2.02 24.00
C VAL A 26 17.19 0.89 23.68
N PHE A 27 17.03 -0.09 24.56
CA PHE A 27 16.06 -1.16 24.39
C PHE A 27 14.63 -0.62 24.35
N VAL A 28 14.24 0.25 25.27
CA VAL A 28 12.93 0.91 25.29
C VAL A 28 12.74 1.78 24.05
N ALA A 29 13.74 2.56 23.64
CA ALA A 29 13.67 3.39 22.44
C ALA A 29 13.51 2.52 21.17
N LEU A 30 14.24 1.41 21.07
CA LEU A 30 14.11 0.45 19.98
C LEU A 30 12.76 -0.26 20.00
N VAL A 31 12.26 -0.65 21.17
CA VAL A 31 10.94 -1.28 21.36
C VAL A 31 9.82 -0.30 21.00
N VAL A 32 9.88 0.94 21.44
CA VAL A 32 8.91 2.00 21.12
C VAL A 32 8.94 2.34 19.62
N TRP A 33 10.13 2.46 19.03
CA TRP A 33 10.30 2.70 17.60
C TRP A 33 9.82 1.52 16.73
N LYS A 34 9.93 0.28 17.25
CA LYS A 34 9.39 -0.94 16.64
C LYS A 34 7.88 -1.08 16.80
N LEU A 35 7.33 -0.71 17.96
CA LEU A 35 5.94 -0.96 18.33
C LEU A 35 4.96 -0.08 17.56
N VAL A 36 5.30 1.19 17.30
CA VAL A 36 4.39 2.08 16.57
C VAL A 36 5.16 3.03 15.65
N PRO A 37 5.66 2.57 14.50
CA PRO A 37 6.02 3.50 13.44
C PRO A 37 4.73 4.21 13.01
N LEU A 38 4.61 5.48 13.35
CA LEU A 38 3.58 6.43 12.88
C LEU A 38 3.14 6.18 11.42
N PRO A 39 4.04 5.94 10.44
CA PRO A 39 3.62 5.64 9.07
C PRO A 39 2.87 4.30 8.92
N LYS A 40 3.17 3.27 9.72
CA LYS A 40 2.37 2.02 9.70
C LYS A 40 0.97 2.26 10.19
N VAL A 41 0.79 2.98 11.31
CA VAL A 41 -0.54 3.26 11.86
C VAL A 41 -1.34 4.13 10.90
N ALA A 42 -0.72 5.17 10.33
CA ALA A 42 -1.37 6.02 9.33
C ALA A 42 -1.79 5.21 8.08
N ALA A 43 -0.93 4.31 7.58
CA ALA A 43 -1.28 3.44 6.47
C ALA A 43 -2.40 2.45 6.85
N LEU A 44 -2.39 1.93 8.08
CA LEU A 44 -3.41 1.02 8.58
C LEU A 44 -4.79 1.69 8.64
N THR A 45 -4.86 2.88 9.24
CA THR A 45 -6.10 3.64 9.39
C THR A 45 -6.62 4.09 8.02
N ALA A 46 -5.72 4.53 7.14
CA ALA A 46 -6.08 4.86 5.75
C ALA A 46 -6.60 3.63 4.99
N GLY A 47 -5.96 2.47 5.13
CA GLY A 47 -6.39 1.21 4.52
C GLY A 47 -7.75 0.74 5.02
N LEU A 48 -7.97 0.79 6.34
CA LEU A 48 -9.25 0.48 7.00
C LEU A 48 -10.36 1.41 6.51
N PHE A 49 -10.08 2.70 6.40
CA PHE A 49 -11.02 3.67 5.86
C PHE A 49 -11.36 3.35 4.40
N CYS A 50 -10.36 3.08 3.56
CA CYS A 50 -10.56 2.77 2.15
C CYS A 50 -11.38 1.49 1.95
N ILE A 51 -11.12 0.41 2.68
CA ILE A 51 -11.85 -0.85 2.51
C ILE A 51 -13.29 -0.75 3.01
N ALA A 52 -13.53 -0.08 4.14
CA ALA A 52 -14.88 0.19 4.61
C ALA A 52 -15.66 1.04 3.60
N ARG A 53 -15.00 2.07 3.02
CA ARG A 53 -15.61 2.93 2.03
C ARG A 53 -15.89 2.20 0.71
N THR A 54 -15.00 1.30 0.29
CA THR A 54 -15.23 0.38 -0.84
C THR A 54 -16.47 -0.49 -0.60
N GLY A 55 -16.59 -1.09 0.59
CA GLY A 55 -17.74 -1.89 0.98
C GLY A 55 -19.06 -1.11 0.97
N TRP A 56 -19.05 0.16 1.39
CA TRP A 56 -20.21 1.02 1.24
C TRP A 56 -20.59 1.28 -0.22
N PHE A 57 -19.58 1.62 -1.04
CA PHE A 57 -19.80 1.92 -2.46
C PHE A 57 -20.35 0.69 -3.21
N ALA A 58 -19.92 -0.52 -2.83
CA ALA A 58 -20.37 -1.78 -3.40
C ALA A 58 -21.75 -2.24 -2.90
N SER A 59 -22.03 -2.14 -1.59
CA SER A 59 -23.19 -2.81 -0.98
C SER A 59 -24.32 -1.89 -0.54
N CYS A 60 -24.10 -0.57 -0.42
CA CYS A 60 -25.07 0.42 0.10
C CYS A 60 -25.63 0.14 1.50
N SER A 61 -25.13 -0.90 2.20
CA SER A 61 -25.63 -1.35 3.50
C SER A 61 -24.66 -0.95 4.60
N ARG A 62 -25.21 -0.34 5.66
CA ARG A 62 -24.46 0.00 6.89
C ARG A 62 -23.82 -1.23 7.52
N GLY A 63 -24.54 -2.36 7.53
CA GLY A 63 -24.08 -3.60 8.16
C GLY A 63 -22.87 -4.22 7.46
N VAL A 64 -22.86 -4.24 6.13
CA VAL A 64 -21.74 -4.80 5.34
C VAL A 64 -20.50 -3.92 5.47
N SER A 65 -20.67 -2.61 5.44
CA SER A 65 -19.55 -1.66 5.60
C SER A 65 -18.90 -1.77 6.99
N LEU A 66 -19.71 -1.91 8.05
CA LEU A 66 -19.22 -2.12 9.41
C LEU A 66 -18.57 -3.49 9.57
N GLY A 67 -19.17 -4.56 9.04
CA GLY A 67 -18.61 -5.90 9.09
C GLY A 67 -17.25 -6.01 8.42
N ILE A 68 -17.08 -5.39 7.24
CA ILE A 68 -15.80 -5.32 6.53
C ILE A 68 -14.77 -4.52 7.36
N GLY A 69 -15.17 -3.39 7.93
CA GLY A 69 -14.29 -2.58 8.78
C GLY A 69 -13.81 -3.32 10.02
N VAL A 70 -14.71 -4.04 10.71
CA VAL A 70 -14.39 -4.83 11.91
C VAL A 70 -13.51 -6.03 11.55
N ALA A 71 -13.84 -6.77 10.49
CA ALA A 71 -13.05 -7.93 10.05
C ALA A 71 -11.64 -7.52 9.62
N ALA A 72 -11.52 -6.44 8.83
CA ALA A 72 -10.22 -5.89 8.46
C ALA A 72 -9.46 -5.40 9.70
N GLY A 73 -10.13 -4.71 10.63
CA GLY A 73 -9.56 -4.26 11.90
C GLY A 73 -8.97 -5.42 12.71
N ALA A 74 -9.69 -6.54 12.82
CA ALA A 74 -9.21 -7.73 13.51
C ALA A 74 -7.95 -8.32 12.86
N ILE A 75 -7.93 -8.46 11.53
CA ILE A 75 -6.75 -8.95 10.79
C ILE A 75 -5.56 -8.00 10.99
N PHE A 76 -5.80 -6.69 10.97
CA PHE A 76 -4.78 -5.67 11.15
C PHE A 76 -4.28 -5.52 12.59
N LEU A 77 -5.12 -5.78 13.60
CA LEU A 77 -4.70 -5.84 15.01
C LEU A 77 -3.87 -7.10 15.30
N LEU A 78 -4.04 -8.15 14.51
CA LEU A 78 -3.23 -9.37 14.57
C LEU A 78 -1.93 -9.24 13.76
N ALA A 79 -1.85 -8.33 12.78
CA ALA A 79 -0.66 -8.13 11.95
C ALA A 79 0.63 -7.77 12.71
N PRO A 80 0.60 -6.99 13.82
CA PRO A 80 1.77 -6.75 14.67
C PRO A 80 2.38 -8.01 15.31
N LEU A 81 1.63 -9.11 15.41
CA LEU A 81 2.16 -10.40 15.88
C LEU A 81 3.01 -11.09 14.80
N GLY A 82 2.84 -10.70 13.53
CA GLY A 82 3.67 -11.14 12.42
C GLY A 82 4.86 -10.22 12.19
N SER A 83 5.93 -10.76 11.59
CA SER A 83 7.12 -10.04 11.12
C SER A 83 6.84 -9.04 9.97
N VAL A 84 5.63 -8.47 9.91
CA VAL A 84 5.17 -7.60 8.82
C VAL A 84 5.86 -6.25 8.92
N THR A 85 6.61 -5.93 7.88
CA THR A 85 7.40 -4.70 7.80
C THR A 85 6.52 -3.51 7.43
N ALA A 86 7.03 -2.29 7.66
CA ALA A 86 6.21 -1.08 7.49
C ALA A 86 5.78 -0.87 6.05
N TRP A 87 6.72 -1.09 5.14
CA TRP A 87 6.53 -0.94 3.71
C TRP A 87 5.49 -1.92 3.15
N GLN A 88 5.35 -3.12 3.72
CA GLN A 88 4.29 -4.08 3.32
C GLN A 88 2.90 -3.54 3.65
N VAL A 89 2.71 -3.01 4.86
CA VAL A 89 1.43 -2.41 5.29
C VAL A 89 1.10 -1.19 4.45
N THR A 90 2.10 -0.34 4.17
CA THR A 90 1.91 0.83 3.31
C THR A 90 1.55 0.44 1.88
N GLY A 91 2.22 -0.56 1.30
CA GLY A 91 1.88 -1.09 -0.02
C GLY A 91 0.44 -1.62 -0.08
N ALA A 92 0.02 -2.41 0.90
CA ALA A 92 -1.34 -2.91 1.00
C ALA A 92 -2.39 -1.79 1.11
N ALA A 93 -2.11 -0.73 1.87
CA ALA A 93 -3.00 0.43 1.99
C ALA A 93 -3.22 1.13 0.64
N PHE A 94 -2.19 1.25 -0.20
CA PHE A 94 -2.33 1.79 -1.56
C PHE A 94 -3.22 0.92 -2.46
N PHE A 95 -3.13 -0.41 -2.37
CA PHE A 95 -4.03 -1.31 -3.10
C PHE A 95 -5.48 -1.15 -2.64
N LEU A 96 -5.72 -0.99 -1.34
CA LEU A 96 -7.06 -0.73 -0.80
C LEU A 96 -7.61 0.63 -1.25
N ALA A 97 -6.76 1.66 -1.31
CA ALA A 97 -7.12 2.96 -1.85
C ALA A 97 -7.47 2.89 -3.34
N ALA A 98 -6.71 2.11 -4.13
CA ALA A 98 -7.03 1.86 -5.54
C ALA A 98 -8.40 1.17 -5.71
N GLY A 99 -8.68 0.15 -4.88
CA GLY A 99 -9.98 -0.53 -4.84
C GLY A 99 -11.14 0.43 -4.52
N TRP A 100 -10.93 1.33 -3.57
CA TRP A 100 -11.91 2.36 -3.25
C TRP A 100 -12.15 3.31 -4.43
N GLN A 101 -11.10 3.83 -5.06
CA GLN A 101 -11.22 4.72 -6.21
C GLN A 101 -11.92 4.05 -7.40
N LEU A 102 -11.68 2.76 -7.63
CA LEU A 102 -12.38 1.98 -8.66
C LEU A 102 -13.88 1.85 -8.39
N ALA A 103 -14.26 1.47 -7.16
CA ALA A 103 -15.67 1.38 -6.77
C ALA A 103 -16.36 2.75 -6.82
N ALA A 104 -15.64 3.80 -6.43
CA ALA A 104 -16.11 5.18 -6.45
C ALA A 104 -16.25 5.71 -7.90
N ALA A 105 -15.41 5.30 -8.84
CA ALA A 105 -15.51 5.64 -10.27
C ALA A 105 -16.73 5.00 -10.95
N MET A 106 -17.14 3.79 -10.52
CA MET A 106 -18.33 3.13 -11.04
C MET A 106 -19.64 3.81 -10.59
N ARG A 107 -19.64 4.41 -9.39
CA ARG A 107 -20.85 5.01 -8.81
C ARG A 107 -21.01 6.49 -9.11
N GLU A 108 -19.91 7.23 -9.25
CA GLU A 108 -19.91 8.65 -9.63
C GLU A 108 -19.15 8.85 -10.94
N PRO A 109 -19.80 8.59 -12.09
CA PRO A 109 -19.14 8.61 -13.39
C PRO A 109 -18.66 10.00 -13.82
N GLU A 110 -19.25 11.06 -13.27
CA GLU A 110 -18.87 12.45 -13.56
C GLU A 110 -17.41 12.76 -13.18
N THR A 111 -16.87 12.09 -12.14
CA THR A 111 -15.47 12.20 -11.72
C THR A 111 -14.64 10.96 -12.05
N GLY A 112 -15.18 10.04 -12.85
CA GLY A 112 -14.59 8.72 -13.11
C GLY A 112 -13.17 8.77 -13.69
N ARG A 113 -12.85 9.77 -14.52
CA ARG A 113 -11.49 9.95 -15.10
C ARG A 113 -10.44 10.24 -14.03
N MET A 114 -10.70 11.20 -13.14
CA MET A 114 -9.77 11.53 -12.06
C MET A 114 -9.61 10.35 -11.09
N ARG A 115 -10.70 9.63 -10.80
CA ARG A 115 -10.67 8.47 -9.91
C ARG A 115 -9.89 7.29 -10.51
N LEU A 116 -10.02 7.04 -11.82
CA LEU A 116 -9.18 6.05 -12.51
C LEU A 116 -7.70 6.42 -12.52
N ALA A 117 -7.40 7.70 -12.72
CA ALA A 117 -6.02 8.19 -12.62
C ALA A 117 -5.45 7.98 -11.22
N ALA A 118 -6.20 8.34 -10.18
CA ALA A 118 -5.81 8.12 -8.79
C ALA A 118 -5.64 6.62 -8.47
N ALA A 119 -6.51 5.76 -8.99
CA ALA A 119 -6.40 4.31 -8.84
C ALA A 119 -5.11 3.77 -9.50
N GLY A 120 -4.80 4.21 -10.72
CA GLY A 120 -3.57 3.83 -11.42
C GLY A 120 -2.31 4.23 -10.68
N VAL A 121 -2.28 5.47 -10.17
CA VAL A 121 -1.16 5.97 -9.37
C VAL A 121 -0.98 5.16 -8.09
N ALA A 122 -2.09 4.87 -7.39
CA ALA A 122 -2.06 4.08 -6.17
C ALA A 122 -1.60 2.64 -6.44
N LEU A 123 -2.01 1.99 -7.53
CA LEU A 123 -1.55 0.65 -7.90
C LEU A 123 -0.05 0.60 -8.19
N GLY A 124 0.49 1.61 -8.89
CA GLY A 124 1.92 1.72 -9.18
C GLY A 124 2.76 1.93 -7.92
N ALA A 125 2.31 2.83 -7.04
CA ALA A 125 2.96 3.07 -5.75
C ALA A 125 2.92 1.83 -4.84
N GLY A 126 1.75 1.17 -4.77
CA GLY A 126 1.57 -0.07 -4.01
C GLY A 126 2.46 -1.21 -4.52
N SER A 127 2.57 -1.38 -5.84
CA SER A 127 3.38 -2.45 -6.46
C SER A 127 4.88 -2.23 -6.25
N SER A 128 5.32 -0.97 -6.17
CA SER A 128 6.72 -0.62 -5.87
C SER A 128 7.10 -0.96 -4.44
N LEU A 129 6.15 -0.80 -3.51
CA LEU A 129 6.33 -1.14 -2.10
C LEU A 129 6.13 -2.64 -1.83
N LEU A 130 5.20 -3.29 -2.55
CA LEU A 130 4.82 -4.68 -2.31
C LEU A 130 4.75 -5.47 -3.63
N PRO A 131 5.91 -5.91 -4.17
CA PRO A 131 6.00 -6.53 -5.50
C PRO A 131 5.19 -7.83 -5.63
N VAL A 132 4.94 -8.53 -4.53
CA VAL A 132 4.11 -9.76 -4.53
C VAL A 132 2.67 -9.51 -5.01
N LEU A 133 2.19 -8.26 -4.95
CA LEU A 133 0.87 -7.86 -5.42
C LEU A 133 0.85 -7.36 -6.88
N ILE A 134 1.96 -7.40 -7.61
CA ILE A 134 1.99 -7.05 -9.04
C ILE A 134 0.93 -7.83 -9.84
N PRO A 135 0.70 -9.15 -9.64
CA PRO A 135 -0.38 -9.85 -10.33
C PRO A 135 -1.77 -9.29 -10.00
N LEU A 136 -1.96 -8.81 -8.77
CA LEU A 136 -3.21 -8.20 -8.33
C LEU A 136 -3.44 -6.82 -8.98
N ALA A 137 -2.38 -6.09 -9.33
CA ALA A 137 -2.48 -4.84 -10.07
C ALA A 137 -3.06 -5.03 -11.49
N ALA A 138 -2.95 -6.23 -12.07
CA ALA A 138 -3.57 -6.56 -13.36
C ALA A 138 -5.07 -6.89 -13.25
N ALA A 139 -5.55 -7.27 -12.05
CA ALA A 139 -6.95 -7.62 -11.81
C ALA A 139 -7.96 -6.54 -12.23
N PRO A 140 -7.78 -5.23 -11.95
CA PRO A 140 -8.73 -4.21 -12.37
C PRO A 140 -8.83 -4.05 -13.89
N ILE A 141 -7.73 -4.26 -14.64
CA ILE A 141 -7.74 -4.24 -16.11
C ILE A 141 -8.59 -5.41 -16.62
N LEU A 142 -8.34 -6.61 -16.09
CA LEU A 142 -9.07 -7.82 -16.46
C LEU A 142 -10.56 -7.70 -16.10
N ALA A 143 -10.88 -7.18 -14.92
CA ALA A 143 -12.26 -6.92 -14.51
C ALA A 143 -12.95 -5.94 -15.47
N PHE A 144 -12.27 -4.87 -15.90
CA PHE A 144 -12.81 -3.93 -16.89
C PHE A 144 -13.08 -4.62 -18.24
N ALA A 145 -12.16 -5.47 -18.71
CA ALA A 145 -12.31 -6.23 -19.94
C ALA A 145 -13.47 -7.25 -19.88
N VAL A 146 -13.58 -8.00 -18.77
CA VAL A 146 -14.65 -8.99 -18.55
C VAL A 146 -16.01 -8.31 -18.46
N LEU A 147 -16.15 -7.26 -17.65
CA LEU A 147 -17.41 -6.52 -17.53
C LEU A 147 -17.86 -5.92 -18.87
N ARG A 148 -16.90 -5.51 -19.71
CA ARG A 148 -17.18 -4.98 -21.05
C ARG A 148 -17.60 -6.07 -22.04
N TYR A 149 -16.96 -7.24 -21.97
CA TYR A 149 -17.31 -8.42 -22.74
C TYR A 149 -18.73 -8.91 -22.39
N LEU A 150 -19.03 -8.99 -21.10
CA LEU A 150 -20.37 -9.36 -20.59
C LEU A 150 -21.46 -8.35 -20.96
N ALA A 151 -21.11 -7.07 -21.13
CA ALA A 151 -22.05 -6.04 -21.57
C ALA A 151 -22.46 -6.13 -23.06
N GLY A 152 -21.92 -7.08 -23.83
CA GLY A 152 -22.53 -7.57 -25.08
C GLY A 152 -22.63 -6.59 -26.27
N ARG A 153 -21.97 -5.42 -26.24
CA ARG A 153 -22.08 -4.44 -27.35
C ARG A 153 -20.96 -4.62 -28.39
N ARG A 154 -21.35 -4.78 -29.67
CA ARG A 154 -20.49 -4.97 -30.87
C ARG A 154 -19.43 -3.87 -31.15
N ARG A 155 -19.33 -2.81 -30.34
CA ARG A 155 -18.27 -1.77 -30.41
C ARG A 155 -17.53 -1.67 -29.07
N LEU A 156 -16.72 -2.69 -28.81
CA LEU A 156 -16.01 -2.93 -27.55
C LEU A 156 -14.97 -1.85 -27.20
N VAL A 157 -14.33 -1.27 -28.21
CA VAL A 157 -13.09 -0.50 -28.05
C VAL A 157 -13.31 1.01 -27.90
N ALA A 158 -14.36 1.57 -28.52
CA ALA A 158 -14.54 3.03 -28.64
C ALA A 158 -15.89 3.59 -28.12
N SER A 159 -16.82 2.74 -27.68
CA SER A 159 -18.13 3.21 -27.23
C SER A 159 -18.03 3.93 -25.88
N ARG A 160 -18.35 5.23 -25.81
CA ARG A 160 -18.39 5.99 -24.54
C ARG A 160 -19.63 5.71 -23.70
N ARG A 161 -20.61 4.94 -24.21
CA ARG A 161 -21.85 4.58 -23.48
C ARG A 161 -21.88 3.07 -23.23
N GLY A 162 -21.46 2.67 -22.04
CA GLY A 162 -21.57 1.30 -21.53
C GLY A 162 -20.78 1.11 -20.23
N ALA A 163 -21.18 0.13 -19.41
CA ALA A 163 -20.48 -0.30 -18.19
C ALA A 163 -18.98 -0.57 -18.43
N PRO A 164 -18.09 -0.43 -17.42
CA PRO A 164 -18.37 -0.14 -16.00
C PRO A 164 -18.52 1.35 -15.64
N VAL A 165 -17.85 2.26 -16.37
CA VAL A 165 -17.91 3.71 -16.13
C VAL A 165 -18.42 4.42 -17.39
N PRO A 166 -19.65 4.98 -17.39
CA PRO A 166 -20.14 5.82 -18.46
C PRO A 166 -19.16 6.94 -18.82
N GLY A 167 -18.82 7.09 -20.10
CA GLY A 167 -17.94 8.15 -20.61
C GLY A 167 -16.48 7.74 -20.86
N ILE A 168 -16.03 6.60 -20.34
CA ILE A 168 -14.61 6.16 -20.43
C ILE A 168 -14.46 5.04 -21.46
N SER A 169 -13.48 5.21 -22.35
CA SER A 169 -13.13 4.21 -23.35
C SER A 169 -12.29 3.08 -22.74
N LEU A 170 -12.32 1.89 -23.36
CA LEU A 170 -11.46 0.77 -22.94
C LEU A 170 -9.96 1.13 -23.05
N TRP A 171 -9.61 1.96 -24.04
CA TRP A 171 -8.26 2.51 -24.18
C TRP A 171 -7.84 3.39 -23.01
N GLU A 172 -8.70 4.29 -22.54
CA GLU A 172 -8.40 5.08 -21.34
C GLU A 172 -8.22 4.18 -20.12
N ALA A 173 -9.04 3.14 -19.97
CA ALA A 173 -8.88 2.19 -18.87
C ALA A 173 -7.52 1.45 -18.96
N VAL A 174 -7.10 1.02 -20.15
CA VAL A 174 -5.78 0.38 -20.35
C VAL A 174 -4.63 1.35 -20.05
N ILE A 175 -4.76 2.62 -20.45
CA ILE A 175 -3.74 3.64 -20.15
C ILE A 175 -3.65 3.88 -18.64
N TRP A 176 -4.77 4.14 -17.97
CA TRP A 176 -4.79 4.49 -16.55
C TRP A 176 -4.54 3.31 -15.62
N LEU A 177 -5.01 2.11 -15.95
CA LEU A 177 -4.90 0.92 -15.08
C LEU A 177 -3.79 -0.03 -15.51
N GLY A 178 -3.26 0.09 -16.73
CA GLY A 178 -2.15 -0.73 -17.22
C GLY A 178 -0.85 0.04 -17.36
N ILE A 179 -0.85 1.09 -18.20
CA ILE A 179 0.38 1.82 -18.51
C ILE A 179 0.87 2.65 -17.32
N VAL A 180 -0.01 3.41 -16.66
CA VAL A 180 0.36 4.29 -15.54
C VAL A 180 0.99 3.54 -14.36
N PRO A 181 0.42 2.42 -13.85
CA PRO A 181 1.04 1.66 -12.77
C PRO A 181 2.41 1.11 -13.14
N VAL A 182 2.55 0.60 -14.37
CA VAL A 182 3.82 0.06 -14.89
C VAL A 182 4.86 1.17 -15.03
N ALA A 183 4.47 2.34 -15.57
CA ALA A 183 5.36 3.48 -15.70
C ALA A 183 5.87 3.96 -14.33
N ILE A 184 5.00 4.02 -13.32
CA ILE A 184 5.38 4.40 -11.95
C ILE A 184 6.32 3.36 -11.32
N TYR A 185 6.01 2.07 -11.49
CA TYR A 185 6.87 0.98 -11.01
C TYR A 185 8.27 1.02 -11.66
N VAL A 186 8.32 1.19 -12.98
CA VAL A 186 9.59 1.31 -13.73
C VAL A 186 10.35 2.56 -13.31
N ALA A 187 9.68 3.71 -13.16
CA ALA A 187 10.31 4.94 -12.69
C ALA A 187 10.90 4.77 -11.28
N ALA A 188 10.17 4.15 -10.36
CA ALA A 188 10.67 3.86 -9.02
C ALA A 188 11.91 2.95 -9.06
N MET A 189 11.90 1.93 -9.92
CA MET A 189 13.04 1.03 -10.14
C MET A 189 14.26 1.74 -10.74
N THR A 190 14.07 2.65 -11.69
CA THR A 190 15.18 3.35 -12.37
C THR A 190 15.76 4.53 -11.58
N LEU A 191 14.96 5.17 -10.71
CA LEU A 191 15.42 6.24 -9.82
C LEU A 191 16.26 5.72 -8.65
N LEU A 192 15.98 4.51 -8.14
CA LEU A 192 16.69 3.91 -7.01
C LEU A 192 18.22 3.84 -7.16
N PRO A 193 18.79 3.36 -8.30
CA PRO A 193 20.24 3.29 -8.47
C PRO A 193 20.94 4.64 -8.63
N ASN A 194 20.21 5.72 -8.98
CA ASN A 194 20.80 7.05 -9.13
C ASN A 194 21.01 7.76 -7.79
N ILE A 195 20.23 7.43 -6.76
CA ILE A 195 20.32 8.04 -5.42
C ILE A 195 21.42 7.38 -4.59
N VAL A 196 21.71 6.10 -4.80
CA VAL A 196 22.76 5.37 -4.05
C VAL A 196 24.17 5.71 -4.53
N LYS A 197 24.30 6.38 -5.69
CA LYS A 197 25.59 6.80 -6.27
C LYS A 197 25.98 8.25 -5.96
N SER A 198 25.10 9.05 -5.32
CA SER A 198 25.41 10.42 -4.87
C SER A 198 25.78 10.43 -3.39
#